data_AF-A0A1Y1QTN7-F1
#
_entry.id   AF-A0A1Y1QTN7-F1
#
_cell.length_a   1.000
_cell.length_b   1.000
_cell.length_c   1.000
_cell.angle_alpha   90.00
_cell.angle_beta   90.00
_cell.angle_gamma   90.00
#
_symmetry.space_group_name_H-M   'P 1'
#
loop_
_entity.id
_entity.type
_entity.pdbx_description
1 polymer ?
#
loop_
_entity_poly.entity_id
_entity_poly.type
_entity_poly.pdbx_seq_one_letter_code
_entity_poly.pdbx_strand_id
1 'polypeptide(L)'
;MSCLLPPVCAFCQHFLENDPERECQAFVEIPGAIVEGKCDHTEPYPGDDGYRFALIPEELETFLELNDVRQEFKLPAFRLP
;
A
#
# COMPACT_ATOMS: atom_id res chain seq x y z
N MET A 1 -7.42 -12.96 -11.13
CA MET A 1 -6.13 -13.52 -10.69
C MET A 1 -5.69 -12.66 -9.53
N SER A 2 -5.89 -13.16 -8.32
CA SER A 2 -5.48 -12.48 -7.08
C SER A 2 -3.96 -12.42 -7.05
N CYS A 3 -3.41 -11.21 -7.03
CA CYS A 3 -1.98 -10.97 -6.87
C CYS A 3 -1.55 -11.57 -5.53
N LEU A 4 -0.61 -12.51 -5.53
CA LEU A 4 -0.07 -13.14 -4.30
C LEU A 4 0.86 -12.19 -3.50
N LEU A 5 1.13 -11.00 -4.03
CA LEU A 5 2.04 -10.04 -3.43
C LEU A 5 1.30 -9.11 -2.47
N PRO A 6 1.89 -8.79 -1.31
CA PRO A 6 1.31 -7.85 -0.36
C PRO A 6 0.93 -6.51 -1.03
N PRO A 7 -0.23 -5.94 -0.69
CA PRO A 7 -0.59 -4.60 -1.12
C PRO A 7 0.31 -3.55 -0.46
N VAL A 8 0.42 -2.38 -1.10
CA VAL A 8 1.23 -1.26 -0.58
C VAL A 8 0.81 -0.83 0.84
N CYS A 9 -0.47 -0.98 1.18
CA CYS A 9 -1.01 -0.57 2.47
C CYS A 9 -0.40 -1.33 3.66
N ALA A 10 0.06 -2.58 3.47
CA ALA A 10 0.72 -3.34 4.54
C ALA A 10 2.01 -2.67 5.06
N PHE A 11 2.60 -1.77 4.27
CA PHE A 11 3.83 -1.04 4.62
C PHE A 11 3.56 0.42 5.02
N CYS A 12 2.29 0.81 5.14
CA CYS A 12 1.89 2.19 5.39
C CYS A 12 1.72 2.46 6.89
N GLN A 13 2.27 3.57 7.39
CA GLN A 13 2.09 4.02 8.78
C GLN A 13 0.62 4.28 9.16
N HIS A 14 -0.26 4.46 8.17
CA HIS A 14 -1.69 4.73 8.36
C HIS A 14 -2.56 3.47 8.31
N PHE A 15 -1.96 2.29 8.10
CA PHE A 15 -2.66 1.02 8.13
C PHE A 15 -2.86 0.55 9.56
N LEU A 16 -4.06 0.06 9.87
CA LEU A 16 -4.50 -0.29 11.21
C LEU A 16 -4.69 -1.81 11.30
N GLU A 17 -3.59 -2.56 11.37
CA GLU A 17 -3.61 -4.04 11.33
C GLU A 17 -4.49 -4.71 12.40
N ASN A 18 -4.77 -4.02 13.50
CA ASN A 18 -5.46 -4.57 14.67
C ASN A 18 -6.85 -3.95 14.90
N ASP A 19 -7.39 -3.19 13.96
CA ASP A 19 -8.71 -2.57 14.08
C ASP A 19 -9.73 -3.28 13.15
N PRO A 20 -10.66 -4.08 13.70
CA PRO A 20 -11.64 -4.82 12.91
C PRO A 20 -12.76 -3.94 12.33
N GLU A 21 -12.90 -2.69 12.78
CA GLU A 21 -13.91 -1.75 12.29
C GLU A 21 -13.36 -0.82 11.21
N ARG A 22 -12.03 -0.66 11.16
CA ARG A 22 -11.36 0.26 10.23
C ARG A 22 -9.92 -0.15 9.94
N GLU A 23 -9.64 -0.57 8.70
CA GLU A 23 -8.30 -1.04 8.29
C GLU A 23 -7.31 0.11 7.99
N CYS A 24 -7.78 1.34 7.81
CA CYS A 24 -6.93 2.47 7.40
C CYS A 24 -7.44 3.83 7.92
N GLN A 25 -6.51 4.75 8.24
CA GLN A 25 -6.88 6.14 8.56
C GLN A 25 -7.41 6.91 7.34
N ALA A 26 -6.97 6.58 6.13
CA ALA A 26 -7.41 7.27 4.91
C ALA A 26 -8.80 6.83 4.43
N PHE A 27 -9.12 5.55 4.59
CA PHE A 27 -10.34 4.95 4.05
C PHE A 27 -11.00 4.02 5.07
N VAL A 28 -12.34 4.05 5.13
CA VAL A 28 -13.11 3.04 5.87
C VAL A 28 -12.94 1.65 5.24
N GLU A 29 -12.97 1.59 3.91
CA GLU A 29 -12.66 0.41 3.10
C GLU A 29 -11.63 0.80 2.04
N ILE A 30 -10.47 0.14 2.02
CA ILE A 30 -9.37 0.51 1.11
C ILE A 30 -9.79 0.21 -0.34
N PRO A 31 -9.69 1.20 -1.26
CA PRO A 31 -10.04 1.00 -2.66
C PRO A 31 -9.32 -0.20 -3.30
N GLY A 32 -10.07 -1.04 -4.02
CA GLY A 32 -9.52 -2.23 -4.69
C GLY A 32 -8.34 -1.93 -5.62
N ALA A 33 -8.27 -0.76 -6.24
CA ALA A 33 -7.11 -0.36 -7.06
C ALA A 33 -5.79 -0.26 -6.25
N ILE A 34 -5.86 0.12 -4.98
CA ILE A 34 -4.71 0.16 -4.06
C ILE A 34 -4.37 -1.26 -3.60
N VAL A 35 -5.39 -2.04 -3.21
CA VAL A 35 -5.23 -3.44 -2.77
C VAL A 35 -4.66 -4.33 -3.88
N GLU A 36 -5.09 -4.14 -5.12
CA GLU A 36 -4.58 -4.85 -6.30
C GLU A 36 -3.18 -4.38 -6.74
N GLY A 37 -2.63 -3.34 -6.09
CA GLY A 37 -1.33 -2.77 -6.39
C GLY A 37 -1.26 -2.02 -7.72
N LYS A 38 -2.39 -1.47 -8.20
CA LYS A 38 -2.48 -0.59 -9.38
C LYS A 38 -2.27 0.88 -9.02
N CYS A 39 -2.37 1.23 -7.74
CA CYS A 39 -2.12 2.56 -7.19
C CYS A 39 -1.30 2.41 -5.90
N ASP A 40 -0.29 3.26 -5.73
CA ASP A 40 0.59 3.27 -4.56
C ASP A 40 0.23 4.34 -3.52
N HIS A 41 -0.87 5.06 -3.75
CA HIS A 41 -1.44 6.10 -2.86
C HIS A 41 -0.45 7.20 -2.41
N THR A 42 0.61 7.45 -3.17
CA THR A 42 1.53 8.58 -2.90
C THR A 42 0.97 9.94 -3.34
N GLU A 43 -0.07 9.93 -4.18
CA GLU A 43 -0.80 11.10 -4.65
C GLU A 43 -2.21 11.16 -4.01
N PRO A 44 -2.82 12.36 -3.91
CA PRO A 44 -4.20 12.50 -3.45
C PRO A 44 -5.15 11.56 -4.19
N TYR A 45 -5.99 10.86 -3.44
CA TYR A 45 -6.96 9.92 -3.97
C TYR A 45 -8.36 10.27 -3.48
N PRO A 46 -9.41 10.15 -4.32
CA PRO A 46 -10.77 10.49 -3.90
C PRO A 46 -11.20 9.75 -2.62
N GLY A 47 -11.49 10.51 -1.56
CA GLY A 47 -11.96 9.97 -0.28
C GLY A 47 -10.86 9.52 0.68
N ASP A 48 -9.60 9.94 0.48
CA ASP A 48 -8.45 9.56 1.33
C ASP A 48 -8.33 10.33 2.66
N ASP A 49 -9.33 11.13 3.03
CA ASP A 49 -9.35 11.98 4.22
C ASP A 49 -8.07 12.85 4.41
N GLY A 50 -7.34 13.14 3.32
CA GLY A 50 -6.10 13.91 3.33
C GLY A 50 -4.84 13.12 3.68
N TYR A 51 -4.95 11.81 3.90
CA TYR A 51 -3.83 10.91 4.14
C TYR A 51 -3.29 10.34 2.83
N ARG A 52 -1.97 10.11 2.79
CA ARG A 52 -1.26 9.51 1.65
C ARG A 52 -0.33 8.42 2.17
N PHE A 53 0.17 7.59 1.28
CA PHE A 53 1.14 6.56 1.62
C PHE A 53 2.36 7.16 2.32
N ALA A 54 2.68 6.61 3.49
CA ALA A 54 3.86 6.90 4.27
C ALA A 54 4.48 5.58 4.71
N LEU A 55 5.68 5.27 4.22
CA LEU A 55 6.37 4.02 4.50
C LEU A 55 6.73 3.91 5.99
N ILE A 56 6.49 2.75 6.61
CA ILE A 56 7.03 2.41 7.93
C ILE A 56 8.56 2.33 7.81
N PRO A 57 9.34 3.18 8.52
CA PRO A 57 10.80 3.25 8.31
C PRO A 57 11.52 1.92 8.51
N GLU A 58 11.07 1.12 9.47
CA GLU A 58 11.61 -0.19 9.81
C GLU A 58 11.38 -1.24 8.71
N GLU A 59 10.40 -1.02 7.83
CA GLU A 59 10.01 -1.94 6.76
C GLU A 59 10.68 -1.60 5.41
N LEU A 60 11.60 -0.62 5.38
CA LEU A 60 12.22 -0.15 4.14
C LEU A 60 12.90 -1.28 3.35
N GLU A 61 13.68 -2.13 4.01
CA GLU A 61 14.38 -3.23 3.33
C GLU A 61 13.38 -4.22 2.71
N THR A 62 12.37 -4.65 3.46
CA THR A 62 11.32 -5.55 2.98
C THR A 62 10.49 -4.92 1.85
N PHE A 63 10.24 -3.62 1.90
CA PHE A 63 9.55 -2.89 0.84
C PHE A 63 10.37 -2.86 -0.47
N LEU A 64 11.69 -2.72 -0.37
CA LEU A 64 12.59 -2.79 -1.53
C LEU A 64 12.59 -4.21 -2.13
N GLU A 65 12.70 -5.24 -1.29
CA GLU A 65 12.62 -6.64 -1.74
C GLU A 65 11.29 -6.94 -2.44
N LEU A 66 10.17 -6.42 -1.91
CA LEU A 66 8.87 -6.54 -2.56
C LEU A 66 8.88 -5.91 -3.95
N ASN A 67 9.48 -4.73 -4.11
CA ASN A 67 9.58 -4.07 -5.40
C ASN A 67 10.42 -4.86 -6.40
N ASP A 68 11.51 -5.50 -5.96
CA ASP A 68 12.31 -6.39 -6.79
C ASP A 68 11.46 -7.57 -7.28
N VAL A 69 10.73 -8.23 -6.39
CA VAL A 69 9.80 -9.30 -6.75
C VAL A 69 8.74 -8.78 -7.74
N ARG A 70 8.10 -7.64 -7.48
CA ARG A 70 7.11 -7.05 -8.41
C ARG A 70 7.69 -6.90 -9.81
N GLN A 71 8.93 -6.41 -9.92
CA GLN A 71 9.61 -6.24 -11.20
C GLN A 71 9.90 -7.58 -11.90
N GLU A 72 10.32 -8.61 -11.17
CA GLU A 72 10.49 -9.97 -11.71
C GLU A 72 9.19 -10.51 -12.34
N PHE A 73 8.06 -10.22 -11.69
CA PHE A 73 6.72 -10.55 -12.20
C PHE A 73 6.19 -9.55 -13.25
N LYS A 74 7.01 -8.59 -13.70
CA LYS A 74 6.65 -7.52 -14.66
C LYS A 74 5.50 -6.63 -14.20
N LEU A 75 5.35 -6.47 -12.89
CA LEU A 75 4.45 -5.53 -12.26
C LEU A 75 5.17 -4.20 -12.01
N PRO A 76 4.45 -3.07 -11.99
CA PRO A 76 5.05 -1.79 -11.65
C PRO A 76 5.50 -1.78 -10.18
N ALA A 77 6.73 -1.33 -9.93
CA ALA A 77 7.20 -1.07 -8.57
C ALA A 77 6.39 0.07 -7.93
N PHE A 78 6.20 0.00 -6.62
CA PHE A 78 5.62 1.07 -5.83
C PHE A 78 6.63 2.21 -5.65
N ARG A 79 6.16 3.46 -5.73
CA ARG A 79 7.02 4.64 -5.49
C ARG A 79 7.46 4.69 -4.02
N LEU A 80 8.71 5.09 -3.80
CA LEU A 80 9.18 5.52 -2.48
C LEU A 80 8.69 6.97 -2.24
N PRO A 81 8.08 7.28 -1.09
CA PRO A 81 7.66 8.64 -0.74
C PRO A 81 8.83 9.55 -0.34
#